data_AF-A0A969ZPG1-F1
#
_entry.id   AF-A0A969ZPG1-F1
#
_cell.length_a   1.000
_cell.length_b   1.000
_cell.length_c   1.000
_cell.angle_alpha   90.00
_cell.angle_beta   90.00
_cell.angle_gamma   90.00
#
_symmetry.space_group_name_H-M   'P 1'
#
loop_
_entity.id
_entity.type
_entity.pdbx_description
1 polymer ?
#
loop_
_entity_poly.entity_id
_entity_poly.type
_entity_poly.pdbx_seq_one_letter_code
_entity_poly.pdbx_strand_id
1 'polypeptide(L)'
;IFGGIALATAPAPALSIVKEFDADGPVTRTLIPMAALDDIVAIFVFFSITSFITATNAGKSTPLYVTLALMILLPIAIGVVMGLVGGVILKKESSKITTLMTTIVLILLVSGVGFTVNNLILTEPVLNFMLIGMAFSATFTNMVSEERLSEITSAFNPILELALMTVILNLGAPLDYKLVLGAGIFTALYIILRGIGKYSGAFLGAKMTGLPKTVERYLGLTLLPHSGVSLVFTGIAATLLSSFDPNSAIILQGTIAVAAVINEIIAVIIAKKAFEWAGELDQQTAINVSGDLSIN
;
A
#
# COMPACT_ATOMS: atom_id res chain seq x y z
N ILE A 1 -7.43 6.82 -14.01
CA ILE A 1 -7.82 6.40 -12.64
C ILE A 1 -7.45 4.94 -12.38
N PHE A 2 -8.06 3.95 -13.08
CA PHE A 2 -7.74 2.52 -12.90
C PHE A 2 -6.24 2.21 -12.86
N GLY A 3 -5.45 2.73 -13.82
CA GLY A 3 -4.00 2.53 -13.83
C GLY A 3 -3.29 3.08 -12.58
N GLY A 4 -3.71 4.24 -12.06
CA GLY A 4 -3.15 4.81 -10.84
C GLY A 4 -3.50 3.99 -9.60
N ILE A 5 -4.69 3.38 -9.56
CA ILE A 5 -5.09 2.45 -8.49
C ILE A 5 -4.31 1.14 -8.58
N ALA A 6 -4.13 0.63 -9.80
CA ALA A 6 -3.43 -0.63 -10.06
C ALA A 6 -1.97 -0.64 -9.62
N LEU A 7 -1.34 0.55 -9.48
CA LEU A 7 0.02 0.70 -8.98
C LEU A 7 0.14 0.25 -7.52
N ALA A 8 -0.88 0.39 -6.69
CA ALA A 8 -0.76 0.01 -5.28
C ALA A 8 -0.71 -1.53 -5.11
N THR A 9 0.31 -2.03 -4.43
CA THR A 9 0.53 -3.47 -4.15
C THR A 9 0.67 -3.71 -2.64
N ALA A 10 0.09 -4.79 -2.13
CA ALA A 10 0.30 -5.19 -0.74
C ALA A 10 1.60 -5.99 -0.64
N PRO A 11 2.59 -5.55 0.16
CA PRO A 11 3.72 -6.42 0.44
C PRO A 11 3.40 -7.45 1.53
N ALA A 12 2.43 -7.16 2.41
CA ALA A 12 2.15 -7.97 3.59
C ALA A 12 1.92 -9.47 3.28
N PRO A 13 1.16 -9.87 2.25
CA PRO A 13 0.96 -11.29 1.96
C PRO A 13 2.25 -11.98 1.51
N ALA A 14 3.05 -11.33 0.66
CA ALA A 14 4.33 -11.86 0.21
C ALA A 14 5.36 -11.89 1.36
N LEU A 15 5.41 -10.85 2.19
CA LEU A 15 6.26 -10.80 3.38
C LEU A 15 5.84 -11.81 4.46
N SER A 16 4.55 -12.12 4.56
CA SER A 16 4.06 -13.19 5.44
C SER A 16 4.61 -14.54 5.00
N ILE A 17 4.64 -14.82 3.70
CA ILE A 17 5.25 -16.04 3.15
C ILE A 17 6.76 -16.06 3.45
N VAL A 18 7.46 -14.94 3.23
CA VAL A 18 8.89 -14.82 3.57
C VAL A 18 9.13 -15.16 5.05
N LYS A 19 8.31 -14.62 5.96
CA LYS A 19 8.45 -14.86 7.40
C LYS A 19 8.04 -16.27 7.82
N GLU A 20 6.98 -16.83 7.23
CA GLU A 20 6.46 -18.15 7.58
C GLU A 20 7.39 -19.29 7.12
N PHE A 21 8.02 -19.12 5.96
CA PHE A 21 8.92 -20.12 5.36
C PHE A 21 10.40 -19.78 5.49
N ASP A 22 10.75 -18.72 6.24
CA ASP A 22 12.13 -18.21 6.39
C ASP A 22 12.83 -18.06 5.03
N ALA A 23 12.11 -17.52 4.05
CA ALA A 23 12.59 -17.45 2.69
C ALA A 23 13.78 -16.50 2.60
N ASP A 24 14.91 -16.95 2.01
CA ASP A 24 16.06 -16.08 1.74
C ASP A 24 16.56 -16.26 0.31
N GLY A 25 16.80 -15.13 -0.32
CA GLY A 25 17.36 -15.06 -1.66
C GLY A 25 17.18 -13.70 -2.33
N PRO A 26 17.63 -13.58 -3.59
CA PRO A 26 17.58 -12.34 -4.33
C PRO A 26 16.17 -11.75 -4.51
N VAL A 27 15.13 -12.59 -4.70
CA VAL A 27 13.74 -12.13 -4.86
C VAL A 27 13.25 -11.54 -3.55
N THR A 28 13.42 -12.26 -2.44
CA THR A 28 13.05 -11.77 -1.10
C THR A 28 13.73 -10.44 -0.75
N ARG A 29 15.05 -10.34 -0.95
CA ARG A 29 15.83 -9.13 -0.64
C ARG A 29 15.46 -7.95 -1.53
N THR A 30 14.98 -8.21 -2.74
CA THR A 30 14.50 -7.16 -3.66
C THR A 30 13.08 -6.73 -3.33
N LEU A 31 12.21 -7.66 -2.92
CA LEU A 31 10.81 -7.41 -2.59
C LEU A 31 10.64 -6.39 -1.45
N ILE A 32 11.41 -6.54 -0.36
CA ILE A 32 11.28 -5.71 0.85
C ILE A 32 11.41 -4.20 0.55
N PRO A 33 12.52 -3.69 -0.02
CA PRO A 33 12.65 -2.27 -0.33
C PRO A 33 11.75 -1.83 -1.49
N MET A 34 11.47 -2.73 -2.45
CA MET A 34 10.61 -2.43 -3.57
C MET A 34 9.18 -2.12 -3.13
N ALA A 35 8.66 -2.85 -2.15
CA ALA A 35 7.34 -2.63 -1.58
C ALA A 35 7.13 -1.18 -1.10
N ALA A 36 8.09 -0.65 -0.35
CA ALA A 36 8.01 0.72 0.16
C ALA A 36 8.06 1.77 -0.97
N LEU A 37 8.88 1.54 -1.99
CA LEU A 37 8.99 2.44 -3.14
C LEU A 37 7.74 2.41 -4.02
N ASP A 38 7.14 1.24 -4.22
CA ASP A 38 5.92 1.06 -5.03
C ASP A 38 4.75 1.87 -4.46
N ASP A 39 4.55 1.86 -3.14
CA ASP A 39 3.50 2.64 -2.48
C ASP A 39 3.70 4.16 -2.63
N ILE A 40 4.94 4.66 -2.51
CA ILE A 40 5.25 6.09 -2.71
C ILE A 40 4.94 6.50 -4.15
N VAL A 41 5.38 5.70 -5.12
CA VAL A 41 5.14 5.97 -6.55
C VAL A 41 3.64 5.88 -6.87
N ALA A 42 2.94 4.90 -6.33
CA ALA A 42 1.50 4.73 -6.51
C ALA A 42 0.73 5.96 -6.01
N ILE A 43 1.08 6.45 -4.82
CA ILE A 43 0.49 7.66 -4.23
C ILE A 43 0.79 8.88 -5.12
N PHE A 44 2.05 9.10 -5.49
CA PHE A 44 2.42 10.23 -6.34
C PHE A 44 1.64 10.23 -7.67
N VAL A 45 1.60 9.10 -8.36
CA VAL A 45 0.93 8.98 -9.67
C VAL A 45 -0.58 9.10 -9.53
N PHE A 46 -1.20 8.40 -8.56
CA PHE A 46 -2.65 8.45 -8.35
C PHE A 46 -3.13 9.86 -8.04
N PHE A 47 -2.44 10.56 -7.14
CA PHE A 47 -2.82 11.91 -6.75
C PHE A 47 -2.53 12.94 -7.85
N SER A 48 -1.50 12.73 -8.66
CA SER A 48 -1.26 13.55 -9.85
C SER A 48 -2.40 13.41 -10.88
N ILE A 49 -2.85 12.18 -11.12
CA ILE A 49 -3.98 11.91 -12.04
C ILE A 49 -5.27 12.54 -11.51
N THR A 50 -5.60 12.34 -10.22
CA THR A 50 -6.83 12.89 -9.64
C THR A 50 -6.79 14.42 -9.61
N SER A 51 -5.67 15.03 -9.25
CA SER A 51 -5.50 16.49 -9.31
C SER A 51 -5.71 17.05 -10.72
N PHE A 52 -5.18 16.38 -11.76
CA PHE A 52 -5.38 16.79 -13.14
C PHE A 52 -6.86 16.71 -13.56
N ILE A 53 -7.54 15.63 -13.16
CA ILE A 53 -8.97 15.44 -13.44
C ILE A 53 -9.81 16.50 -12.71
N THR A 54 -9.51 16.78 -11.43
CA THR A 54 -10.19 17.85 -10.67
C THR A 54 -9.99 19.20 -11.34
N ALA A 55 -8.76 19.55 -11.71
CA ALA A 55 -8.46 20.84 -12.34
C ALA A 55 -9.22 21.03 -13.66
N THR A 56 -9.27 19.99 -14.49
CA THR A 56 -9.94 20.03 -15.80
C THR A 56 -11.46 20.16 -15.65
N ASN A 57 -12.08 19.48 -14.68
CA ASN A 57 -13.53 19.50 -14.50
C ASN A 57 -14.04 20.66 -13.62
N ALA A 58 -13.20 21.21 -12.75
CA ALA A 58 -13.59 22.31 -11.86
C ALA A 58 -13.46 23.70 -12.52
N GLY A 59 -12.98 23.79 -13.77
CA GLY A 59 -12.79 25.06 -14.48
C GLY A 59 -11.79 26.01 -13.79
N LYS A 60 -10.90 25.49 -12.93
CA LYS A 60 -10.03 26.28 -12.06
C LYS A 60 -8.72 26.64 -12.76
N SER A 61 -8.26 27.86 -12.54
CA SER A 61 -7.06 28.47 -13.13
C SER A 61 -5.78 28.31 -12.30
N THR A 62 -5.77 27.43 -11.28
CA THR A 62 -4.56 27.20 -10.47
C THR A 62 -3.56 26.38 -11.27
N PRO A 63 -2.30 26.83 -11.42
CA PRO A 63 -1.31 26.06 -12.18
C PRO A 63 -1.07 24.68 -11.55
N LEU A 64 -1.08 23.63 -12.38
CA LEU A 64 -0.98 22.23 -11.95
C LEU A 64 0.24 21.97 -11.03
N TYR A 65 1.38 22.63 -11.30
CA TYR A 65 2.59 22.47 -10.48
C TYR A 65 2.42 22.96 -9.04
N VAL A 66 1.62 24.02 -8.81
CA VAL A 66 1.34 24.54 -7.46
C VAL A 66 0.48 23.54 -6.70
N THR A 67 -0.56 23.01 -7.35
CA THR A 67 -1.47 22.02 -6.76
C THR A 67 -0.70 20.73 -6.41
N LEU A 68 0.17 20.25 -7.31
CA LEU A 68 1.00 19.07 -7.05
C LEU A 68 1.98 19.31 -5.90
N ALA A 69 2.66 20.47 -5.87
CA ALA A 69 3.58 20.80 -4.78
C ALA A 69 2.86 20.84 -3.43
N LEU A 70 1.68 21.47 -3.36
CA LEU A 70 0.88 21.52 -2.13
C LEU A 70 0.30 20.16 -1.75
N MET A 71 -0.04 19.30 -2.71
CA MET A 71 -0.62 17.99 -2.45
C MET A 71 0.43 16.96 -1.98
N ILE A 72 1.72 17.21 -2.24
CA ILE A 72 2.80 16.27 -1.92
C ILE A 72 3.72 16.83 -0.84
N LEU A 73 4.34 17.98 -1.08
CA LEU A 73 5.39 18.51 -0.21
C LEU A 73 4.83 18.97 1.14
N LEU A 74 3.68 19.63 1.14
CA LEU A 74 3.08 20.13 2.39
C LEU A 74 2.60 18.99 3.32
N PRO A 75 1.90 17.95 2.83
CA PRO A 75 1.61 16.76 3.62
C PRO A 75 2.84 16.07 4.21
N ILE A 76 3.90 15.92 3.41
CA ILE A 76 5.16 15.34 3.87
C ILE A 76 5.77 16.23 4.97
N ALA A 77 5.81 17.55 4.78
CA ALA A 77 6.33 18.48 5.78
C ALA A 77 5.56 18.40 7.11
N ILE A 78 4.22 18.40 7.06
CA ILE A 78 3.37 18.25 8.25
C ILE A 78 3.65 16.90 8.93
N GLY A 79 3.67 15.82 8.15
CA GLY A 79 3.96 14.48 8.66
C GLY A 79 5.33 14.40 9.32
N VAL A 80 6.38 14.94 8.71
CA VAL A 80 7.74 14.97 9.28
C VAL A 80 7.76 15.75 10.59
N VAL A 81 7.23 16.97 10.62
CA VAL A 81 7.23 17.80 11.83
C VAL A 81 6.49 17.10 12.97
N MET A 82 5.29 16.57 12.71
CA MET A 82 4.54 15.85 13.72
C MET A 82 5.18 14.50 14.08
N GLY A 83 5.87 13.88 13.13
CA GLY A 83 6.58 12.61 13.32
C GLY A 83 7.82 12.76 14.19
N LEU A 84 8.52 13.89 14.12
CA LEU A 84 9.59 14.23 15.06
C LEU A 84 9.06 14.35 16.49
N VAL A 85 7.93 15.05 16.67
CA VAL A 85 7.25 15.17 17.97
C VAL A 85 6.80 13.79 18.46
N GLY A 86 6.15 13.01 17.60
CA GLY A 86 5.71 11.65 17.90
C GLY A 86 6.87 10.72 18.26
N GLY A 87 7.99 10.82 17.55
CA GLY A 87 9.19 10.02 17.80
C GLY A 87 9.81 10.29 19.17
N VAL A 88 9.90 11.57 19.58
CA VAL A 88 10.37 11.92 20.93
C VAL A 88 9.46 11.36 22.03
N ILE A 89 8.15 11.35 21.79
CA ILE A 89 7.15 10.86 22.76
C ILE A 89 7.15 9.32 22.81
N LEU A 90 7.06 8.66 21.66
CA LEU A 90 6.93 7.20 21.53
C LEU A 90 8.23 6.43 21.83
N LYS A 91 9.39 7.10 21.76
CA LYS A 91 10.68 6.54 22.16
C LYS A 91 10.72 6.15 23.63
N LYS A 92 9.91 6.77 24.49
CA LYS A 92 9.83 6.39 25.90
C LYS A 92 9.13 5.04 26.04
N GLU A 93 9.74 4.13 26.76
CA GLU A 93 9.12 2.86 27.13
C GLU A 93 7.94 3.09 28.06
N SER A 94 6.86 2.36 27.80
CA SER A 94 5.60 2.47 28.55
C SER A 94 4.80 1.18 28.40
N SER A 95 3.82 0.99 29.30
CA SER A 95 2.89 -0.13 29.21
C SER A 95 2.19 -0.19 27.84
N LYS A 96 1.78 -1.39 27.41
CA LYS A 96 1.08 -1.63 26.13
C LYS A 96 -0.13 -0.71 25.94
N ILE A 97 -0.92 -0.49 26.99
CA ILE A 97 -2.11 0.38 26.96
C ILE A 97 -1.70 1.84 26.79
N THR A 98 -0.70 2.29 27.53
CA THR A 98 -0.18 3.67 27.42
C THR A 98 0.37 3.92 26.02
N THR A 99 1.13 2.97 25.46
CA THR A 99 1.65 3.04 24.09
C THR A 99 0.50 3.16 23.10
N LEU A 100 -0.51 2.28 23.19
CA LEU A 100 -1.69 2.31 22.31
C LEU A 100 -2.41 3.66 22.36
N MET A 101 -2.75 4.14 23.56
CA MET A 101 -3.44 5.42 23.74
C MET A 101 -2.62 6.58 23.20
N THR A 102 -1.30 6.58 23.44
CA THR A 102 -0.40 7.61 22.94
C THR A 102 -0.37 7.61 21.42
N THR A 103 -0.27 6.44 20.78
CA THR A 103 -0.31 6.30 19.32
C THR A 103 -1.63 6.81 18.75
N ILE A 104 -2.78 6.44 19.33
CA ILE A 104 -4.10 6.93 18.89
C ILE A 104 -4.18 8.46 19.00
N VAL A 105 -3.78 9.02 20.14
CA VAL A 105 -3.81 10.48 20.37
C VAL A 105 -2.92 11.19 19.36
N LEU A 106 -1.72 10.69 19.09
CA LEU A 106 -0.83 11.25 18.08
C LEU A 106 -1.43 11.18 16.68
N ILE A 107 -2.03 10.06 16.28
CA ILE A 107 -2.72 9.93 14.98
C ILE A 107 -3.86 10.94 14.85
N LEU A 108 -4.68 11.09 15.91
CA LEU A 108 -5.77 12.08 15.94
C LEU A 108 -5.24 13.51 15.86
N LEU A 109 -4.16 13.83 16.58
CA LEU A 109 -3.52 15.14 16.54
C LEU A 109 -2.95 15.45 15.15
N VAL A 110 -2.22 14.52 14.56
CA VAL A 110 -1.66 14.64 13.19
C VAL A 110 -2.78 14.86 12.19
N SER A 111 -3.84 14.07 12.28
CA SER A 111 -5.03 14.21 11.42
C SER A 111 -5.74 15.54 11.65
N GLY A 112 -5.86 16.00 12.90
CA GLY A 112 -6.45 17.28 13.25
C GLY A 112 -5.65 18.47 12.72
N VAL A 113 -4.32 18.42 12.81
CA VAL A 113 -3.43 19.43 12.20
C VAL A 113 -3.61 19.43 10.68
N GLY A 114 -3.56 18.26 10.05
CA GLY A 114 -3.83 18.13 8.61
C GLY A 114 -5.18 18.71 8.21
N PHE A 115 -6.25 18.42 8.97
CA PHE A 115 -7.59 18.93 8.73
C PHE A 115 -7.68 20.45 8.89
N THR A 116 -7.04 21.01 9.91
CA THR A 116 -6.99 22.44 10.17
C THR A 116 -6.28 23.17 9.02
N VAL A 117 -5.11 22.68 8.60
CA VAL A 117 -4.39 23.26 7.46
C VAL A 117 -5.22 23.14 6.18
N ASN A 118 -5.82 21.99 5.93
CA ASN A 118 -6.56 21.71 4.70
C ASN A 118 -7.82 22.56 4.51
N ASN A 119 -8.54 22.86 5.60
CA ASN A 119 -9.83 23.54 5.51
C ASN A 119 -9.81 25.00 5.99
N LEU A 120 -8.87 25.38 6.86
CA LEU A 120 -8.83 26.73 7.43
C LEU A 120 -7.70 27.59 6.88
N ILE A 121 -6.60 26.98 6.44
CA ILE A 121 -5.43 27.72 5.94
C ILE A 121 -5.42 27.73 4.41
N LEU A 122 -5.68 26.59 3.80
CA LEU A 122 -5.77 26.50 2.34
C LEU A 122 -7.14 26.99 1.87
N THR A 123 -7.13 27.80 0.81
CA THR A 123 -8.37 28.26 0.14
C THR A 123 -9.20 27.10 -0.39
N GLU A 124 -8.55 25.97 -0.70
CA GLU A 124 -9.16 24.78 -1.27
C GLU A 124 -8.57 23.51 -0.64
N PRO A 125 -9.40 22.54 -0.22
CA PRO A 125 -8.94 21.28 0.32
C PRO A 125 -8.14 20.46 -0.71
N VAL A 126 -6.82 20.33 -0.52
CA VAL A 126 -5.93 19.59 -1.44
C VAL A 126 -4.91 18.68 -0.73
N LEU A 127 -4.88 18.67 0.61
CA LEU A 127 -3.91 17.86 1.35
C LEU A 127 -4.23 16.36 1.28
N ASN A 128 -3.17 15.59 1.06
CA ASN A 128 -3.21 14.15 1.08
C ASN A 128 -2.89 13.60 2.48
N PHE A 129 -3.93 13.20 3.21
CA PHE A 129 -3.81 12.65 4.57
C PHE A 129 -3.02 11.34 4.63
N MET A 130 -2.97 10.55 3.55
CA MET A 130 -2.14 9.35 3.51
C MET A 130 -0.66 9.70 3.53
N LEU A 131 -0.25 10.73 2.77
CA LEU A 131 1.13 11.23 2.81
C LEU A 131 1.50 11.80 4.18
N ILE A 132 0.58 12.51 4.85
CA ILE A 132 0.81 12.97 6.22
C ILE A 132 1.08 11.76 7.14
N GLY A 133 0.21 10.75 7.11
CA GLY A 133 0.31 9.56 7.95
C GLY A 133 1.57 8.73 7.67
N MET A 134 1.95 8.56 6.40
CA MET A 134 3.19 7.85 6.04
C MET A 134 4.43 8.64 6.45
N ALA A 135 4.50 9.94 6.19
CA ALA A 135 5.65 10.76 6.59
C ALA A 135 5.76 10.84 8.12
N PHE A 136 4.64 10.96 8.83
CA PHE A 136 4.57 10.85 10.29
C PHE A 136 5.14 9.50 10.77
N SER A 137 4.66 8.41 10.17
CA SER A 137 5.07 7.07 10.56
C SER A 137 6.54 6.81 10.29
N ALA A 138 6.99 7.04 9.05
CA ALA A 138 8.38 6.90 8.66
C ALA A 138 9.32 7.74 9.54
N THR A 139 8.91 8.95 9.93
CA THR A 139 9.77 9.80 10.78
C THR A 139 9.89 9.23 12.19
N PHE A 140 8.78 8.87 12.85
CA PHE A 140 8.87 8.37 14.24
C PHE A 140 9.51 6.98 14.30
N THR A 141 9.29 6.11 13.31
CA THR A 141 9.88 4.77 13.30
C THR A 141 11.40 4.81 13.20
N ASN A 142 11.95 5.80 12.50
CA ASN A 142 13.40 6.03 12.41
C ASN A 142 14.02 6.64 13.70
N MET A 143 13.21 6.95 14.72
CA MET A 143 13.69 7.53 15.99
C MET A 143 13.63 6.56 17.18
N VAL A 144 12.95 5.42 17.01
CA VAL A 144 12.75 4.40 18.06
C VAL A 144 13.59 3.16 17.78
N SER A 145 13.89 2.35 18.81
CA SER A 145 14.54 1.05 18.61
C SER A 145 13.60 0.06 17.93
N GLU A 146 14.16 -0.97 17.27
CA GLU A 146 13.36 -2.03 16.62
C GLU A 146 12.44 -2.76 17.60
N GLU A 147 12.93 -3.02 18.82
CA GLU A 147 12.13 -3.63 19.89
C GLU A 147 10.93 -2.76 20.25
N ARG A 148 11.16 -1.46 20.48
CA ARG A 148 10.10 -0.50 20.79
C ARG A 148 9.12 -0.34 19.63
N LEU A 149 9.61 -0.36 18.39
CA LEU A 149 8.76 -0.33 17.20
C LEU A 149 7.84 -1.55 17.14
N SER A 150 8.37 -2.74 17.42
CA SER A 150 7.59 -3.98 17.48
C SER A 150 6.47 -3.88 18.52
N GLU A 151 6.75 -3.33 19.70
CA GLU A 151 5.73 -3.08 20.74
C GLU A 151 4.64 -2.11 20.27
N ILE A 152 5.03 -0.98 19.67
CA ILE A 152 4.09 0.03 19.15
C ILE A 152 3.18 -0.60 18.08
N THR A 153 3.76 -1.31 17.12
CA THR A 153 3.04 -1.98 16.04
C THR A 153 2.10 -3.07 16.60
N SER A 154 2.59 -3.92 17.50
CA SER A 154 1.78 -4.97 18.13
C SER A 154 0.61 -4.41 18.93
N ALA A 155 0.80 -3.27 19.61
CA ALA A 155 -0.27 -2.60 20.34
C ALA A 155 -1.34 -2.03 19.40
N PHE A 156 -0.93 -1.48 18.24
CA PHE A 156 -1.82 -0.80 17.30
C PHE A 156 -2.51 -1.73 16.29
N ASN A 157 -1.93 -2.89 15.96
CA ASN A 157 -2.44 -3.84 14.96
C ASN A 157 -3.95 -4.13 15.05
N PRO A 158 -4.55 -4.41 16.24
CA PRO A 158 -5.99 -4.68 16.32
C PRO A 158 -6.86 -3.51 15.83
N ILE A 159 -6.43 -2.27 16.07
CA ILE A 159 -7.14 -1.07 15.59
C ILE A 159 -6.97 -0.92 14.08
N LEU A 160 -5.76 -1.17 13.57
CA LEU A 160 -5.48 -1.13 12.14
C LEU A 160 -6.36 -2.16 11.39
N GLU A 161 -6.43 -3.40 11.88
CA GLU A 161 -7.25 -4.46 11.30
C GLU A 161 -8.74 -4.08 11.28
N LEU A 162 -9.28 -3.55 12.39
CA LEU A 162 -10.66 -3.09 12.47
C LEU A 162 -10.95 -1.93 11.51
N ALA A 163 -10.03 -0.97 11.41
CA ALA A 163 -10.16 0.18 10.52
C ALA A 163 -10.15 -0.26 9.05
N LEU A 164 -9.22 -1.14 8.66
CA LEU A 164 -9.17 -1.69 7.30
C LEU A 164 -10.41 -2.52 6.97
N MET A 165 -10.87 -3.36 7.90
CA MET A 165 -12.11 -4.12 7.74
C MET A 165 -13.30 -3.18 7.49
N THR A 166 -13.41 -2.09 8.25
CA THR A 166 -14.49 -1.10 8.08
C THR A 166 -14.43 -0.44 6.70
N VAL A 167 -13.24 -0.08 6.21
CA VAL A 167 -13.06 0.48 4.86
C VAL A 167 -13.47 -0.51 3.78
N ILE A 168 -13.06 -1.77 3.89
CA ILE A 168 -13.41 -2.83 2.94
C ILE A 168 -14.93 -3.03 2.93
N LEU A 169 -15.56 -3.12 4.09
CA LEU A 169 -17.02 -3.27 4.21
C LEU A 169 -17.77 -2.08 3.63
N ASN A 170 -17.30 -0.84 3.87
CA ASN A 170 -17.93 0.36 3.32
C ASN A 170 -17.82 0.45 1.79
N LEU A 171 -16.77 -0.09 1.17
CA LEU A 171 -16.66 -0.19 -0.29
C LEU A 171 -17.51 -1.32 -0.86
N GLY A 172 -17.72 -2.41 -0.10
CA GLY A 172 -18.52 -3.55 -0.51
C GLY A 172 -20.03 -3.38 -0.30
N ALA A 173 -20.45 -2.70 0.76
CA ALA A 173 -21.86 -2.51 1.15
C ALA A 173 -22.74 -1.81 0.09
N PRO A 174 -22.27 -0.79 -0.67
CA PRO A 174 -23.07 -0.14 -1.70
C PRO A 174 -23.11 -0.92 -3.04
N LEU A 175 -22.47 -2.09 -3.14
CA LEU A 175 -22.40 -2.83 -4.41
C LEU A 175 -23.71 -3.57 -4.69
N ASP A 176 -24.46 -3.09 -5.68
CA ASP A 176 -25.53 -3.87 -6.29
C ASP A 176 -24.92 -5.02 -7.10
N TYR A 177 -25.21 -6.26 -6.70
CA TYR A 177 -24.71 -7.47 -7.36
C TYR A 177 -25.06 -7.53 -8.86
N LYS A 178 -26.13 -6.85 -9.30
CA LYS A 178 -26.51 -6.76 -10.72
C LYS A 178 -25.57 -5.83 -11.51
N LEU A 179 -25.14 -4.74 -10.89
CA LEU A 179 -24.15 -3.82 -11.48
C LEU A 179 -22.76 -4.46 -11.49
N VAL A 180 -22.44 -5.27 -10.48
CA VAL A 180 -21.21 -6.08 -10.41
C VAL A 180 -21.16 -7.15 -11.50
N LEU A 181 -22.27 -7.86 -11.76
CA LEU A 181 -22.36 -8.85 -12.84
C LEU A 181 -22.24 -8.21 -14.23
N GLY A 182 -22.81 -7.01 -14.42
CA GLY A 182 -22.59 -6.21 -15.63
C GLY A 182 -21.14 -5.71 -15.77
N ALA A 183 -20.44 -5.49 -14.66
CA ALA A 183 -19.04 -5.08 -14.61
C ALA A 183 -18.03 -6.24 -14.66
N GLY A 184 -18.48 -7.50 -14.75
CA GLY A 184 -17.58 -8.66 -14.70
C GLY A 184 -16.46 -8.63 -15.76
N ILE A 185 -16.74 -8.08 -16.94
CA ILE A 185 -15.74 -7.87 -17.99
C ILE A 185 -14.68 -6.84 -17.56
N PHE A 186 -15.08 -5.73 -16.93
CA PHE A 186 -14.15 -4.73 -16.41
C PHE A 186 -13.27 -5.30 -15.30
N THR A 187 -13.85 -6.10 -14.40
CA THR A 187 -13.10 -6.81 -13.35
C THR A 187 -12.06 -7.75 -13.94
N ALA A 188 -12.46 -8.61 -14.88
CA ALA A 188 -11.54 -9.54 -15.53
C ALA A 188 -10.42 -8.79 -16.27
N LEU A 189 -10.78 -7.76 -17.04
CA LEU A 189 -9.81 -6.94 -17.77
C LEU A 189 -8.84 -6.22 -16.82
N TYR A 190 -9.33 -5.66 -15.71
CA TYR A 190 -8.50 -5.00 -14.71
C TYR A 190 -7.49 -5.97 -14.09
N ILE A 191 -7.93 -7.17 -13.65
CA ILE A 191 -7.03 -8.18 -13.05
C ILE A 191 -5.94 -8.59 -14.06
N ILE A 192 -6.33 -8.89 -15.30
CA ILE A 192 -5.40 -9.36 -16.34
C ILE A 192 -4.40 -8.26 -16.69
N LEU A 193 -4.87 -7.04 -16.97
CA LEU A 193 -3.99 -5.93 -17.35
C LEU A 193 -3.06 -5.53 -16.20
N ARG A 194 -3.56 -5.53 -14.95
CA ARG A 194 -2.72 -5.28 -13.77
C ARG A 194 -1.65 -6.36 -13.62
N GLY A 195 -2.01 -7.63 -13.77
CA GLY A 195 -1.08 -8.75 -13.71
C GLY A 195 0.00 -8.65 -14.78
N ILE A 196 -0.38 -8.40 -16.03
CA ILE A 196 0.57 -8.18 -17.13
C ILE A 196 1.47 -6.98 -16.84
N GLY A 197 0.91 -5.85 -16.39
CA GLY A 197 1.67 -4.64 -16.09
C GLY A 197 2.70 -4.85 -14.98
N LYS A 198 2.31 -5.47 -13.86
CA LYS A 198 3.21 -5.77 -12.74
C LYS A 198 4.30 -6.77 -13.13
N TYR A 199 3.94 -7.85 -13.84
CA TYR A 199 4.91 -8.84 -14.30
C TYR A 199 5.90 -8.25 -15.30
N SER A 200 5.40 -7.64 -16.38
CA SER A 200 6.26 -7.07 -17.44
C SER A 200 7.10 -5.90 -16.93
N GLY A 201 6.54 -5.03 -16.09
CA GLY A 201 7.25 -3.92 -15.47
C GLY A 201 8.40 -4.39 -14.57
N ALA A 202 8.14 -5.35 -13.70
CA ALA A 202 9.18 -5.94 -12.84
C ALA A 202 10.25 -6.68 -13.65
N PHE A 203 9.84 -7.46 -14.66
CA PHE A 203 10.75 -8.18 -15.56
C PHE A 203 11.68 -7.21 -16.31
N LEU A 204 11.11 -6.17 -16.93
CA LEU A 204 11.88 -5.16 -17.67
C LEU A 204 12.79 -4.37 -16.73
N GLY A 205 12.28 -3.93 -15.57
CA GLY A 205 13.06 -3.21 -14.58
C GLY A 205 14.24 -4.02 -14.05
N ALA A 206 14.01 -5.28 -13.69
CA ALA A 206 15.06 -6.19 -13.23
C ALA A 206 16.10 -6.48 -14.32
N LYS A 207 15.67 -6.67 -15.57
CA LYS A 207 16.57 -6.91 -16.71
C LYS A 207 17.41 -5.68 -17.04
N MET A 208 16.82 -4.49 -17.01
CA MET A 208 17.53 -3.22 -17.29
C MET A 208 18.54 -2.86 -16.21
N THR A 209 18.27 -3.26 -14.95
CA THR A 209 19.16 -3.02 -13.80
C THR A 209 20.18 -4.14 -13.57
N GLY A 210 20.17 -5.20 -14.40
CA GLY A 210 21.13 -6.29 -14.33
C GLY A 210 20.96 -7.20 -13.11
N LEU A 211 19.74 -7.32 -12.59
CA LEU A 211 19.45 -8.21 -11.45
C LEU A 211 19.48 -9.70 -11.85
N PRO A 212 19.61 -10.62 -10.87
CA PRO A 212 19.63 -12.05 -11.15
C PRO A 212 18.40 -12.55 -11.92
N LYS A 213 18.56 -13.62 -12.71
CA LYS A 213 17.46 -14.20 -13.52
C LYS A 213 16.26 -14.67 -12.70
N THR A 214 16.47 -15.04 -11.44
CA THR A 214 15.40 -15.35 -10.49
C THR A 214 14.53 -14.12 -10.22
N VAL A 215 15.15 -12.96 -9.98
CA VAL A 215 14.46 -11.68 -9.79
C VAL A 215 13.73 -11.26 -11.05
N GLU A 216 14.37 -11.34 -12.23
CA GLU A 216 13.71 -11.03 -13.51
C GLU A 216 12.40 -11.79 -13.68
N ARG A 217 12.40 -13.10 -13.38
CA ARG A 217 11.27 -13.99 -13.67
C ARG A 217 10.19 -14.02 -12.59
N TYR A 218 10.57 -13.92 -11.31
CA TYR A 218 9.65 -14.27 -10.22
C TYR A 218 9.21 -13.06 -9.38
N LEU A 219 9.98 -11.97 -9.36
CA LEU A 219 9.63 -10.79 -8.58
C LEU A 219 8.25 -10.23 -8.94
N GLY A 220 7.94 -10.09 -10.22
CA GLY A 220 6.65 -9.56 -10.66
C GLY A 220 5.43 -10.37 -10.20
N LEU A 221 5.61 -11.68 -10.00
CA LEU A 221 4.57 -12.58 -9.48
C LEU A 221 4.31 -12.35 -7.98
N THR A 222 5.34 -11.98 -7.22
CA THR A 222 5.22 -11.65 -5.79
C THR A 222 4.54 -10.30 -5.54
N LEU A 223 4.46 -9.43 -6.56
CA LEU A 223 3.85 -8.09 -6.49
C LEU A 223 2.38 -8.06 -6.91
N LEU A 224 1.81 -9.22 -7.23
CA LEU A 224 0.40 -9.35 -7.60
C LEU A 224 -0.58 -9.04 -6.46
N PRO A 225 -0.30 -9.26 -5.16
CA PRO A 225 -1.28 -8.97 -4.11
C PRO A 225 -1.76 -7.51 -4.11
N HIS A 226 -3.01 -7.28 -3.72
CA HIS A 226 -3.66 -5.98 -3.90
C HIS A 226 -3.62 -5.18 -2.59
N SER A 227 -3.06 -3.97 -2.59
CA SER A 227 -2.92 -3.17 -1.35
C SER A 227 -4.26 -2.74 -0.78
N GLY A 228 -4.42 -2.71 0.54
CA GLY A 228 -5.53 -1.96 1.16
C GLY A 228 -5.54 -0.48 0.76
N VAL A 229 -4.38 0.10 0.43
CA VAL A 229 -4.22 1.46 -0.09
C VAL A 229 -5.00 1.68 -1.39
N SER A 230 -5.05 0.69 -2.27
CA SER A 230 -5.80 0.77 -3.53
C SER A 230 -7.32 0.93 -3.32
N LEU A 231 -7.85 0.36 -2.23
CA LEU A 231 -9.26 0.49 -1.86
C LEU A 231 -9.54 1.90 -1.34
N VAL A 232 -8.60 2.47 -0.57
CA VAL A 232 -8.65 3.89 -0.19
C VAL A 232 -8.63 4.78 -1.43
N PHE A 233 -7.74 4.53 -2.39
CA PHE A 233 -7.72 5.25 -3.67
C PHE A 233 -9.03 5.11 -4.44
N THR A 234 -9.64 3.92 -4.41
CA THR A 234 -10.94 3.67 -5.04
C THR A 234 -12.03 4.54 -4.42
N GLY A 235 -12.07 4.63 -3.08
CA GLY A 235 -13.01 5.51 -2.37
C GLY A 235 -12.81 6.98 -2.75
N ILE A 236 -11.56 7.46 -2.76
CA ILE A 236 -11.24 8.84 -3.15
C ILE A 236 -11.67 9.14 -4.59
N ALA A 237 -11.30 8.26 -5.52
CA ALA A 237 -11.64 8.41 -6.92
C ALA A 237 -13.14 8.29 -7.16
N ALA A 238 -13.85 7.46 -6.41
CA ALA A 238 -15.29 7.35 -6.47
C ALA A 238 -15.96 8.65 -6.00
N THR A 239 -15.55 9.21 -4.85
CA THR A 239 -16.07 10.51 -4.37
C THR A 239 -15.82 11.62 -5.38
N LEU A 240 -14.63 11.66 -5.98
CA LEU A 240 -14.31 12.60 -7.06
C LEU A 240 -15.28 12.43 -8.24
N LEU A 241 -15.38 11.21 -8.78
CA LEU A 241 -16.21 10.90 -9.94
C LEU A 241 -17.70 11.15 -9.66
N SER A 242 -18.20 10.84 -8.47
CA SER A 242 -19.61 11.05 -8.11
C SER A 242 -20.09 12.50 -8.28
N SER A 243 -19.18 13.48 -8.30
CA SER A 243 -19.54 14.88 -8.52
C SER A 243 -19.87 15.23 -9.98
N PHE A 244 -19.37 14.46 -10.96
CA PHE A 244 -19.55 14.77 -12.39
C PHE A 244 -19.85 13.56 -13.30
N ASP A 245 -19.53 12.33 -12.88
CA ASP A 245 -19.86 11.06 -13.54
C ASP A 245 -20.14 9.94 -12.51
N PRO A 246 -21.36 9.90 -11.93
CA PRO A 246 -21.73 8.91 -10.92
C PRO A 246 -21.71 7.47 -11.40
N ASN A 247 -22.00 7.22 -12.69
CA ASN A 247 -22.03 5.87 -13.24
C ASN A 247 -20.63 5.27 -13.27
N SER A 248 -19.62 6.04 -13.71
CA SER A 248 -18.23 5.60 -13.66
C SER A 248 -17.75 5.37 -12.23
N ALA A 249 -18.22 6.16 -11.25
CA ALA A 249 -17.89 5.95 -9.84
C ALA A 249 -18.37 4.59 -9.32
N ILE A 250 -19.56 4.14 -9.72
CA ILE A 250 -20.13 2.85 -9.33
C ILE A 250 -19.36 1.70 -10.01
N ILE A 251 -19.10 1.82 -11.32
CA ILE A 251 -18.33 0.81 -12.07
C ILE A 251 -16.91 0.67 -11.47
N LEU A 252 -16.26 1.78 -11.16
CA LEU A 252 -14.94 1.79 -10.53
C LEU A 252 -14.94 1.05 -9.19
N GLN A 253 -15.87 1.39 -8.29
CA GLN A 253 -15.99 0.75 -6.97
C GLN A 253 -16.22 -0.74 -7.09
N GLY A 254 -17.21 -1.15 -7.91
CA GLY A 254 -17.53 -2.57 -8.10
C GLY A 254 -16.39 -3.36 -8.71
N THR A 255 -15.73 -2.78 -9.73
CA THR A 255 -14.61 -3.41 -10.42
C THR A 255 -13.44 -3.65 -9.46
N ILE A 256 -13.00 -2.62 -8.72
CA ILE A 256 -11.84 -2.74 -7.85
C ILE A 256 -12.15 -3.59 -6.60
N ALA A 257 -13.33 -3.43 -6.00
CA ALA A 257 -13.69 -4.21 -4.81
C ALA A 257 -13.71 -5.71 -5.10
N VAL A 258 -14.34 -6.13 -6.20
CA VAL A 258 -14.36 -7.54 -6.61
C VAL A 258 -12.99 -8.00 -7.07
N ALA A 259 -12.26 -7.18 -7.83
CA ALA A 259 -10.90 -7.50 -8.24
C ALA A 259 -9.97 -7.71 -7.05
N ALA A 260 -10.04 -6.87 -6.03
CA ALA A 260 -9.22 -6.99 -4.82
C ALA A 260 -9.44 -8.35 -4.16
N VAL A 261 -10.69 -8.77 -3.95
CA VAL A 261 -11.00 -10.08 -3.33
C VAL A 261 -10.51 -11.25 -4.18
N ILE A 262 -10.84 -11.28 -5.47
CA ILE A 262 -10.44 -12.38 -6.36
C ILE A 262 -8.92 -12.46 -6.48
N ASN A 263 -8.29 -11.30 -6.70
CA ASN A 263 -6.86 -11.22 -6.91
C ASN A 263 -6.09 -11.56 -5.62
N GLU A 264 -6.59 -11.26 -4.43
CA GLU A 264 -5.91 -11.62 -3.18
C GLU A 264 -5.77 -13.14 -3.02
N ILE A 265 -6.82 -13.90 -3.33
CA ILE A 265 -6.80 -15.36 -3.28
C ILE A 265 -5.78 -15.92 -4.28
N ILE A 266 -5.84 -15.46 -5.52
CA ILE A 266 -4.99 -15.98 -6.61
C ILE A 266 -3.53 -15.55 -6.40
N ALA A 267 -3.31 -14.29 -6.03
CA ALA A 267 -1.98 -13.70 -5.92
C ALA A 267 -1.16 -14.29 -4.78
N VAL A 268 -1.77 -14.64 -3.64
CA VAL A 268 -1.05 -15.31 -2.53
C VAL A 268 -0.52 -16.67 -2.97
N ILE A 269 -1.32 -17.46 -3.70
CA ILE A 269 -0.90 -18.76 -4.24
C ILE A 269 0.25 -18.57 -5.23
N ILE A 270 0.11 -17.61 -6.15
CA ILE A 270 1.14 -17.31 -7.15
C ILE A 270 2.43 -16.80 -6.49
N ALA A 271 2.34 -15.92 -5.50
CA ALA A 271 3.49 -15.39 -4.77
C ALA A 271 4.26 -16.50 -4.06
N LYS A 272 3.55 -17.42 -3.39
CA LYS A 272 4.18 -18.59 -2.76
C LYS A 272 4.91 -19.44 -3.81
N LYS A 273 4.26 -19.73 -4.93
CA LYS A 273 4.85 -20.51 -6.01
C LYS A 273 6.06 -19.80 -6.64
N ALA A 274 6.05 -18.47 -6.71
CA ALA A 274 7.16 -17.67 -7.21
C ALA A 274 8.40 -17.80 -6.32
N PHE A 275 8.25 -17.79 -4.99
CA PHE A 275 9.37 -18.06 -4.07
C PHE A 275 9.87 -19.50 -4.17
N GLU A 276 8.96 -20.48 -4.33
CA GLU A 276 9.32 -21.88 -4.55
C GLU A 276 10.14 -22.04 -5.83
N TRP A 277 9.67 -21.47 -6.94
CA TRP A 277 10.38 -21.51 -8.23
C TRP A 277 11.68 -20.71 -8.24
N ALA A 278 11.79 -19.70 -7.38
CA ALA A 278 13.04 -18.98 -7.15
C ALA A 278 14.05 -19.80 -6.31
N GLY A 279 13.62 -20.90 -5.69
CA GLY A 279 14.44 -21.72 -4.81
C GLY A 279 14.65 -21.12 -3.42
N GLU A 280 13.77 -20.22 -2.97
CA GLU A 280 13.96 -19.45 -1.73
C GLU A 280 13.25 -20.06 -0.52
N LEU A 281 12.32 -21.02 -0.69
CA LEU A 281 11.56 -21.63 0.42
C LEU A 281 12.26 -22.83 1.10
N ASP A 282 13.26 -23.45 0.47
CA ASP A 282 13.75 -24.80 0.83
C ASP A 282 15.18 -24.85 1.37
N GLN A 283 15.76 -23.73 1.83
CA GLN A 283 17.14 -23.74 2.36
C GLN A 283 17.33 -24.60 3.64
N GLN A 284 16.27 -25.15 4.24
CA GLN A 284 16.37 -26.03 5.41
C GLN A 284 16.51 -27.53 5.09
N THR A 285 16.29 -27.98 3.85
CA THR A 285 16.27 -29.43 3.55
C THR A 285 17.66 -30.02 3.24
N ALA A 286 18.70 -29.20 3.11
CA ALA A 286 20.02 -29.65 2.65
C ALA A 286 21.08 -29.89 3.76
N ILE A 287 20.79 -29.63 5.04
CA ILE A 287 21.83 -29.62 6.10
C ILE A 287 21.79 -30.83 7.08
N ASN A 288 20.80 -31.73 7.04
CA ASN A 288 20.68 -32.76 8.09
C ASN A 288 20.57 -34.24 7.66
N VAL A 289 21.13 -34.66 6.51
CA VAL A 289 21.12 -36.10 6.14
C VAL A 289 22.51 -36.69 5.78
N SER A 290 23.57 -35.89 5.72
CA SER A 290 24.91 -36.39 5.35
C SER A 290 25.93 -36.41 6.50
N GLY A 291 25.47 -36.48 7.76
CA GLY A 291 26.34 -36.38 8.94
C GLY A 291 26.61 -37.67 9.73
N ASP A 292 25.76 -38.70 9.65
CA ASP A 292 25.78 -39.74 10.70
C ASP A 292 25.66 -41.20 10.20
N LEU A 293 26.23 -41.49 9.03
CA LEU A 293 26.40 -42.88 8.56
C LEU A 293 27.79 -43.12 7.99
N SER A 294 28.82 -42.98 8.83
CA SER A 294 30.08 -43.70 8.61
C SER A 294 30.93 -43.86 9.88
N ILE A 295 30.90 -45.08 10.43
CA ILE A 295 32.06 -45.87 10.90
C ILE A 295 32.84 -45.34 12.14
N ASN A 296 32.54 -45.89 13.32
CA ASN A 296 33.33 -46.91 14.04
C ASN A 296 32.73 -47.23 15.41
#